data_AF-A0A950Q127-F1
#
_entry.id   AF-A0A950Q127-F1
#
_cell.length_a   1.000
_cell.length_b   1.000
_cell.length_c   1.000
_cell.angle_alpha   90.00
_cell.angle_beta   90.00
_cell.angle_gamma   90.00
#
_symmetry.space_group_name_H-M   'P 1'
#
loop_
_entity.id
_entity.type
_entity.pdbx_description
1 polymer ?
#
loop_
_entity_poly.entity_id
_entity_poly.type
_entity_poly.pdbx_seq_one_letter_code
_entity_poly.pdbx_strand_id
1 'polypeptide(L)'
;MQQGVVALYQRCVHLGCRVPWCLSSQWFECPCHGSRYDHVGEQKRGPAPRGMDRFVVSVQGGNVYVDTKSVIIGPPIGTNTTGQDAEGPHCNGESSAG
;
A
#
# COMPACT_ATOMS: atom_id res chain seq x y z
N MET A 1 -3.94 -2.48 -17.19
CA MET A 1 -2.69 -1.89 -16.70
C MET A 1 -1.59 -2.28 -17.69
N GLN A 2 -1.13 -1.36 -18.54
CA GLN A 2 0.00 -1.60 -19.43
C GLN A 2 1.28 -1.41 -18.60
N GLN A 3 2.03 -2.51 -18.44
CA GLN A 3 3.31 -2.62 -17.71
C GLN A 3 3.12 -2.66 -16.17
N GLY A 4 3.32 -3.84 -15.58
CA GLY A 4 2.95 -4.23 -14.20
C GLY A 4 3.71 -3.55 -13.07
N VAL A 5 3.83 -2.23 -13.10
CA VAL A 5 4.43 -1.40 -12.06
C VAL A 5 3.34 -0.50 -11.48
N VAL A 6 3.32 -0.35 -10.16
CA VAL A 6 2.49 0.61 -9.44
C VAL A 6 3.39 1.51 -8.59
N ALA A 7 3.15 2.82 -8.63
CA ALA A 7 3.81 3.76 -7.74
C ALA A 7 2.87 4.11 -6.58
N LEU A 8 3.20 3.65 -5.38
CA LEU A 8 2.42 3.87 -4.17
C LEU A 8 2.96 5.09 -3.42
N TYR A 9 2.06 5.94 -2.92
CA TYR A 9 2.42 6.98 -1.98
C TYR A 9 2.69 6.32 -0.62
N GLN A 10 3.95 6.36 -0.17
CA GLN A 10 4.38 5.83 1.14
C GLN A 10 3.86 6.65 2.34
N ARG A 11 2.57 6.96 2.33
CA ARG A 11 1.83 7.76 3.30
C ARG A 11 0.54 7.03 3.64
N CYS A 12 0.33 6.77 4.91
CA CYS A 12 -0.87 6.13 5.42
C CYS A 12 -2.07 7.05 5.20
N VAL A 13 -3.13 6.54 4.59
CA VAL A 13 -4.34 7.31 4.27
C VAL A 13 -5.27 7.48 5.47
N HIS A 14 -4.87 6.96 6.64
CA HIS A 14 -5.50 7.27 7.92
C HIS A 14 -5.15 8.70 8.36
N LEU A 15 -3.90 8.93 8.80
CA LEU A 15 -3.44 10.22 9.36
C LEU A 15 -2.05 10.65 8.86
N GLY A 16 -1.54 10.06 7.78
CA GLY A 16 -0.34 10.55 7.09
C GLY A 16 1.01 9.99 7.53
N CYS A 17 1.05 9.04 8.47
CA CYS A 17 2.31 8.38 8.86
C CYS A 17 3.01 7.70 7.66
N ARG A 18 4.34 7.59 7.69
CA ARG A 18 5.10 6.75 6.75
C ARG A 18 4.68 5.27 6.90
N VAL A 19 4.62 4.55 5.78
CA VAL A 19 4.25 3.12 5.74
C VAL A 19 5.43 2.28 5.22
N PRO A 20 6.27 1.73 6.12
CA PRO A 20 7.39 0.87 5.70
C PRO A 20 6.91 -0.45 5.07
N TRP A 21 7.78 -1.04 4.25
CA TRP A 21 7.61 -2.38 3.72
C TRP A 21 8.08 -3.42 4.74
N CYS A 22 7.30 -4.49 4.92
CA CYS A 22 7.65 -5.62 5.75
C CYS A 22 8.10 -6.80 4.87
N LEU A 23 9.36 -7.19 4.99
CA LEU A 23 9.95 -8.26 4.18
C LEU A 23 9.38 -9.65 4.52
N SER A 24 8.90 -9.88 5.74
CA SER A 24 8.33 -11.18 6.11
C SER A 24 6.91 -11.36 5.60
N SER A 25 6.04 -10.37 5.79
CA SER A 25 4.65 -10.44 5.33
C SER A 25 4.46 -10.09 3.85
N GLN A 26 5.47 -9.46 3.22
CA GLN A 26 5.40 -8.86 1.88
C GLN A 26 4.28 -7.81 1.78
N TRP A 27 4.00 -7.10 2.87
CA TRP A 27 2.97 -6.07 2.98
C TRP A 27 3.58 -4.73 3.43
N PHE A 28 2.89 -3.63 3.15
CA PHE A 28 3.16 -2.33 3.76
C PHE A 28 2.45 -2.21 5.11
N GLU A 29 3.18 -1.93 6.18
CA GLU A 29 2.64 -1.94 7.54
C GLU A 29 2.87 -0.62 8.26
N CYS A 30 1.79 0.12 8.53
CA CYS A 30 1.85 1.39 9.25
C CYS A 30 2.03 1.15 10.75
N PRO A 31 3.13 1.63 11.37
CA PRO A 31 3.41 1.38 12.78
C PRO A 31 2.56 2.23 13.73
N CYS A 32 1.89 3.28 13.24
CA CYS A 32 1.18 4.23 14.09
C CYS A 32 -0.12 3.65 14.67
N HIS A 33 -0.97 3.06 13.83
CA HIS A 33 -2.30 2.56 14.22
C HIS A 33 -2.63 1.19 13.61
N GLY A 34 -1.62 0.49 13.06
CA GLY A 34 -1.77 -0.88 12.57
C GLY A 34 -2.49 -1.03 11.22
N SER A 35 -2.63 0.04 10.43
CA SER A 35 -3.10 -0.11 9.05
C SER A 35 -2.11 -0.94 8.23
N ARG A 36 -2.60 -1.94 7.50
CA ARG A 36 -1.78 -2.81 6.65
C ARG A 36 -2.33 -2.82 5.23
N TYR A 37 -1.43 -2.84 4.27
CA TYR A 37 -1.73 -2.86 2.85
C TYR A 37 -0.89 -3.94 2.17
N ASP A 38 -1.45 -4.60 1.17
CA ASP A 38 -0.73 -5.62 0.41
C ASP A 38 0.33 -5.01 -0.53
N HIS A 39 0.99 -5.85 -1.32
CA HIS A 39 2.06 -5.40 -2.23
C HIS A 39 1.63 -4.41 -3.31
N VAL A 40 0.32 -4.26 -3.58
CA VAL A 40 -0.23 -3.25 -4.51
C VAL A 40 -0.96 -2.11 -3.79
N GLY A 41 -0.82 -2.03 -2.46
CA GLY A 41 -1.37 -0.98 -1.62
C GLY A 41 -2.87 -1.13 -1.33
N GLU A 42 -3.48 -2.29 -1.56
CA GLU A 42 -4.86 -2.54 -1.15
C GLU A 42 -4.94 -2.70 0.37
N GLN A 43 -5.90 -2.05 1.02
CA GLN A 43 -6.07 -2.13 2.46
C GLN A 43 -6.48 -3.56 2.85
N LYS A 44 -5.80 -4.12 3.86
CA LYS A 44 -6.10 -5.44 4.42
C LYS A 44 -6.48 -5.40 5.90
N ARG A 45 -6.00 -4.41 6.66
CA ARG A 45 -6.29 -4.27 8.10
C ARG A 45 -6.18 -2.82 8.57
N GLY A 46 -6.81 -2.53 9.71
CA GLY A 46 -6.63 -1.30 10.50
C GLY A 46 -7.53 -0.14 10.06
N PRO A 47 -7.38 1.04 10.68
CA PRO A 47 -8.33 2.15 10.57
C PRO A 47 -8.25 2.97 9.27
N ALA A 48 -7.35 2.63 8.35
CA ALA A 48 -7.28 3.31 7.07
C ALA A 48 -8.58 3.08 6.26
N PRO A 49 -9.26 4.13 5.77
CA PRO A 49 -10.58 3.99 5.15
C PRO A 49 -10.55 3.42 3.72
N ARG A 50 -9.37 3.22 3.15
CA ARG A 50 -9.13 2.81 1.76
C ARG A 50 -7.68 2.34 1.58
N GLY A 51 -7.35 1.83 0.39
CA GLY A 51 -5.98 1.52 -0.02
C GLY A 51 -5.09 2.77 -0.16
N MET A 52 -3.80 2.54 -0.32
CA MET A 52 -2.78 3.58 -0.50
C MET A 52 -3.02 4.38 -1.78
N ASP A 53 -2.76 5.68 -1.70
CA ASP A 53 -2.77 6.55 -2.89
C ASP A 53 -1.69 6.13 -3.88
N ARG A 54 -1.97 6.39 -5.15
CA ARG A 54 -1.12 6.03 -6.28
C ARG A 54 -0.69 7.28 -7.04
N PHE A 55 0.37 7.15 -7.82
CA PHE A 55 0.77 8.17 -8.78
C PHE A 55 0.58 7.65 -10.21
N VAL A 56 0.41 8.58 -11.15
CA VAL A 56 0.44 8.24 -12.58
C VAL A 56 1.85 7.75 -12.92
N VAL A 57 1.91 6.59 -13.57
CA VAL A 57 3.16 5.95 -14.01
C VAL A 57 3.16 5.85 -15.53
N SER A 58 4.28 6.18 -16.16
CA SER A 58 4.56 5.85 -17.55
C SER A 58 5.88 5.10 -17.66
N VAL A 59 5.93 4.12 -18.55
CA VAL A 59 7.14 3.32 -18.79
C VAL A 59 7.50 3.42 -20.27
N GLN A 60 8.68 3.96 -20.54
CA GLN A 60 9.18 4.19 -21.90
C GLN A 60 10.70 3.96 -21.93
N GLY A 61 11.17 3.19 -22.91
CA GLY A 61 12.61 2.95 -23.11
C GLY A 61 13.31 2.31 -21.90
N GLY A 62 12.61 1.45 -21.15
CA GLY A 62 13.14 0.81 -19.93
C GLY A 62 13.16 1.69 -18.68
N ASN A 63 12.80 2.97 -18.78
CA ASN A 63 12.70 3.89 -17.65
C ASN A 63 11.26 3.96 -17.12
N VAL A 64 11.12 4.16 -15.81
CA VAL A 64 9.85 4.40 -15.12
C VAL A 64 9.77 5.86 -14.71
N TYR A 65 8.74 6.56 -15.17
CA TYR A 65 8.46 7.94 -14.80
C TYR A 65 7.23 7.99 -13.90
N VAL A 66 7.32 8.75 -12.81
CA VAL A 66 6.25 8.91 -11.82
C VAL A 66 5.86 10.38 -11.74
N ASP A 67 4.62 10.72 -12.06
CA ASP A 67 4.11 12.08 -11.88
C ASP A 67 3.60 12.26 -10.44
N THR A 68 4.42 12.94 -9.63
CA THR A 68 4.11 13.20 -8.21
C THR A 68 3.11 14.33 -7.99
N LYS A 69 2.74 15.08 -9.05
CA LYS A 69 1.72 16.15 -8.96
C LYS A 69 0.30 15.58 -9.04
N SER A 70 0.14 14.43 -9.68
CA SER A 70 -1.14 13.79 -9.93
C SER A 70 -1.36 12.60 -9.00
N VAL A 71 -1.97 12.85 -7.84
CA VAL A 71 -2.32 11.80 -6.87
C VAL A 71 -3.65 11.15 -7.27
N ILE A 72 -3.64 9.83 -7.45
CA ILE A 72 -4.82 9.00 -7.67
C ILE A 72 -5.26 8.43 -6.32
N ILE A 73 -6.52 8.66 -5.95
CA ILE A 73 -7.09 8.14 -4.71
C ILE A 73 -7.04 6.60 -4.71
N GLY A 74 -6.51 6.04 -3.62
CA GLY A 74 -6.40 4.59 -3.44
C GLY A 74 -7.75 3.85 -3.46
N PRO A 75 -7.74 2.55 -3.78
CA PRO A 75 -8.95 1.76 -3.99
C PRO A 75 -9.81 1.63 -2.73
N PRO A 76 -11.14 1.46 -2.83
CA PRO A 76 -12.01 1.33 -1.67
C PRO A 76 -11.69 0.09 -0.83
N ILE A 77 -12.08 0.12 0.45
CA ILE A 77 -11.97 -1.05 1.33
C ILE A 77 -12.66 -2.28 0.73
N GLY A 78 -12.07 -3.47 0.91
CA GLY A 78 -12.56 -4.72 0.33
C GLY A 78 -12.08 -4.98 -1.11
N THR A 79 -11.32 -4.07 -1.71
CA THR A 79 -10.63 -4.35 -2.98
C THR A 79 -9.60 -5.45 -2.78
N ASN A 80 -9.64 -6.49 -3.62
CA ASN A 80 -8.72 -7.62 -3.57
C ASN A 80 -8.38 -8.07 -5.00
N THR A 81 -7.56 -7.30 -5.72
CA THR A 81 -7.20 -7.65 -7.10
C THR A 81 -6.07 -8.67 -7.20
N THR A 82 -5.32 -8.86 -6.12
CA THR A 82 -4.16 -9.75 -6.08
C THR A 82 -4.46 -11.12 -5.48
N GLY A 83 -5.46 -11.21 -4.60
CA GLY A 83 -5.67 -12.40 -3.76
C GLY A 83 -4.52 -12.65 -2.77
N GLN A 84 -3.63 -11.67 -2.54
CA GLN A 84 -2.46 -11.85 -1.70
C GLN A 84 -2.84 -11.84 -0.22
N ASP A 85 -2.56 -12.96 0.45
CA ASP A 85 -2.50 -13.06 1.91
C ASP A 85 -1.10 -12.66 2.41
N ALA A 86 -0.93 -12.50 3.72
CA ALA A 86 0.39 -12.23 4.29
C ALA A 86 1.28 -13.47 4.15
N GLU A 87 2.45 -13.32 3.55
CA GLU A 87 3.36 -14.44 3.25
C GLU A 87 4.13 -14.93 4.48
N GLY A 88 4.12 -14.14 5.55
CA GLY A 88 4.84 -14.42 6.79
C GLY A 88 4.43 -13.47 7.91
N PRO A 89 5.13 -13.52 9.06
CA PRO A 89 4.79 -12.71 10.22
C PRO A 89 4.79 -11.21 9.94
N HIS A 90 3.92 -10.47 10.63
CA HIS A 90 3.89 -9.01 10.54
C HIS A 90 5.03 -8.36 11.32
N CYS A 91 5.62 -7.31 10.75
CA CYS A 91 6.76 -6.59 11.33
C CYS A 91 6.34 -5.75 12.54
N ASN A 92 5.11 -5.24 12.56
CA ASN A 92 4.60 -4.42 13.66
C ASN A 92 3.88 -5.25 14.75
N GLY A 93 4.02 -6.58 14.72
CA GLY A 93 3.27 -7.51 15.57
C GLY A 93 1.77 -7.49 15.30
N GLU A 94 1.01 -8.41 15.90
CA GLU A 94 -0.44 -8.25 16.01
C GLU A 94 -0.73 -7.13 17.01
N SER A 95 -0.75 -5.89 16.54
CA SER A 95 -1.34 -4.83 17.36
C SER A 95 -2.77 -5.25 17.67
N SER A 96 -2.99 -5.61 18.94
CA SER A 96 -4.29 -5.76 19.55
C SER A 96 -5.03 -4.46 19.29
N ALA A 97 -6.01 -4.50 18.38
CA ALA A 97 -7.07 -3.53 18.41
C ALA A 97 -7.75 -3.74 19.76
N GLY A 98 -7.38 -2.92 20.75
CA GLY A 98 -8.15 -2.78 21.97
C GLY A 98 -9.49 -2.11 21.68
#